data_AF-A0A4R0YRQ4-F1
#
_entry.id   AF-A0A4R0YRQ4-F1
#
_cell.length_a   1.000
_cell.length_b   1.000
_cell.length_c   1.000
_cell.angle_alpha   90.00
_cell.angle_beta   90.00
_cell.angle_gamma   90.00
#
_symmetry.space_group_name_H-M   'P 1'
#
loop_
_entity.id
_entity.type
_entity.pdbx_description
1 polymer ?
#
loop_
_entity_poly.entity_id
_entity_poly.type
_entity_poly.pdbx_seq_one_letter_code
_entity_poly.pdbx_strand_id
1 'polypeptide(L)'
;MWVILIFACIVLFGSMIRVGVMGDVFSDSDDRLEASFITQDVVLGDRVIRASTMDVLHRWHTHVLGNNRGGVAEMDANWLCRTRDGQYVIAMAIGASAMFRERATVDWQGKVEIRWTWRPLTEERARQLLAATPSVYRKVFGEAPARRY
;
A
#
# COMPACT_ATOMS: atom_id res chain seq x y z
N MET A 1 4.57 -24.65 -40.93
CA MET A 1 5.15 -23.30 -40.73
C MET A 1 4.52 -22.54 -39.55
N TRP A 2 3.22 -22.66 -39.29
CA TRP A 2 2.52 -21.98 -38.17
C TRP A 2 2.89 -22.46 -36.76
N VAL A 3 3.27 -23.74 -36.60
CA VAL A 3 3.60 -24.33 -35.29
C VAL A 3 4.86 -23.72 -34.67
N ILE A 4 5.82 -23.30 -35.49
CA ILE A 4 7.09 -22.70 -35.02
C ILE A 4 6.85 -21.28 -34.49
N LEU A 5 5.92 -20.53 -35.10
CA LEU A 5 5.53 -19.19 -34.64
C LEU A 5 4.83 -19.23 -33.28
N ILE A 6 3.95 -20.21 -33.06
CA ILE A 6 3.27 -20.39 -31.77
C ILE A 6 4.28 -20.75 -30.69
N PHE A 7 5.23 -21.64 -30.98
CA PHE A 7 6.26 -22.03 -30.03
C PHE A 7 7.19 -20.86 -29.68
N ALA A 8 7.60 -20.06 -30.67
CA ALA A 8 8.39 -18.86 -30.46
C ALA A 8 7.65 -17.80 -29.61
N CYS A 9 6.36 -17.60 -29.85
CA CYS A 9 5.52 -16.71 -29.03
C CYS A 9 5.39 -17.21 -27.58
N ILE A 10 5.22 -18.51 -27.36
CA ILE A 10 5.13 -19.09 -26.00
C ILE A 10 6.45 -18.99 -25.25
N VAL A 11 7.58 -19.19 -25.92
CA VAL A 11 8.91 -19.07 -25.29
C VAL A 11 9.24 -17.61 -24.97
N LEU A 12 8.86 -16.65 -25.83
CA LEU A 12 9.03 -15.22 -25.57
C LEU A 12 8.07 -14.69 -24.48
N PHE A 13 6.84 -15.19 -24.40
CA PHE A 13 5.94 -14.89 -23.29
C PHE A 13 6.42 -15.54 -21.98
N GLY A 14 6.88 -16.79 -22.04
CA GLY A 14 7.42 -17.50 -20.88
C GLY A 14 8.70 -16.88 -20.34
N SER A 15 9.53 -16.27 -21.18
CA SER A 15 10.74 -15.55 -20.74
C SER A 15 10.42 -14.18 -20.14
N MET A 16 9.39 -13.46 -20.62
CA MET A 16 8.92 -12.23 -19.97
C MET A 16 8.37 -12.47 -18.57
N ILE A 17 7.75 -13.63 -18.31
CA ILE A 17 7.22 -13.99 -16.99
C ILE A 17 8.37 -14.27 -16.00
N ARG A 18 9.54 -14.74 -16.46
CA ARG A 18 10.67 -15.11 -15.57
C ARG A 18 11.58 -13.97 -15.16
N VAL A 19 11.63 -12.86 -15.91
CA VAL A 19 12.44 -11.68 -15.50
C VAL A 19 11.80 -10.93 -14.32
N GLY A 20 10.55 -11.25 -13.95
CA GLY A 20 9.91 -10.77 -12.71
C GLY A 20 10.29 -11.53 -11.43
N VAL A 21 10.98 -12.68 -11.52
CA VAL A 21 11.14 -13.66 -10.41
C VAL A 21 12.35 -13.35 -9.50
N MET A 22 12.79 -12.09 -9.46
CA MET A 22 13.66 -11.58 -8.39
C MET A 22 12.94 -10.61 -7.45
N GLY A 23 11.62 -10.40 -7.62
CA GLY A 23 10.78 -9.51 -6.79
C GLY A 23 9.93 -10.19 -5.71
N ASP A 24 9.94 -11.52 -5.60
CA ASP A 24 8.91 -12.31 -4.90
C ASP A 24 8.84 -12.18 -3.37
N VAL A 25 9.79 -11.52 -2.71
CA VAL A 25 9.70 -11.29 -1.25
C VAL A 25 8.92 -10.00 -0.94
N PHE A 26 8.86 -9.05 -1.88
CA PHE A 26 8.14 -7.79 -1.71
C PHE A 26 6.69 -7.84 -2.23
N SER A 27 6.38 -8.67 -3.23
CA SER A 27 5.02 -8.72 -3.81
C SER A 27 3.98 -9.30 -2.85
N ASP A 28 4.27 -10.40 -2.14
CA ASP A 28 3.27 -11.05 -1.27
C ASP A 28 2.79 -10.14 -0.13
N SER A 29 3.67 -9.29 0.41
CA SER A 29 3.30 -8.35 1.47
C SER A 29 2.49 -7.15 0.95
N ASP A 30 2.86 -6.57 -0.20
CA ASP A 30 2.11 -5.46 -0.80
C ASP A 30 0.75 -5.94 -1.33
N ASP A 31 0.66 -7.14 -1.90
CA ASP A 31 -0.59 -7.75 -2.37
C ASP A 31 -1.56 -8.00 -1.20
N ARG A 32 -1.05 -8.48 -0.05
CA ARG A 32 -1.86 -8.65 1.16
C ARG A 32 -2.31 -7.32 1.74
N LEU A 33 -1.46 -6.30 1.72
CA LEU A 33 -1.83 -4.94 2.12
C LEU A 33 -2.91 -4.38 1.21
N GLU A 34 -2.76 -4.53 -0.10
CA GLU A 34 -3.74 -4.07 -1.08
C GLU A 34 -5.09 -4.78 -0.93
N ALA A 35 -5.08 -6.11 -0.81
CA ALA A 35 -6.29 -6.88 -0.55
C ALA A 35 -6.97 -6.45 0.77
N SER A 36 -6.19 -6.21 1.82
CA SER A 36 -6.74 -5.72 3.09
C SER A 36 -7.28 -4.29 2.97
N PHE A 37 -6.63 -3.44 2.18
CA PHE A 37 -7.00 -2.04 2.01
C PHE A 37 -8.35 -1.91 1.29
N ILE A 38 -8.51 -2.56 0.13
CA ILE A 38 -9.71 -2.43 -0.70
C ILE A 38 -10.98 -2.97 -0.03
N THR A 39 -10.81 -3.82 0.98
CA THR A 39 -11.94 -4.44 1.70
C THR A 39 -12.44 -3.62 2.90
N GLN A 40 -11.80 -2.50 3.21
CA GLN A 40 -12.13 -1.68 4.39
C GLN A 40 -13.10 -0.54 4.06
N ASP A 41 -13.91 -0.19 5.05
CA ASP A 41 -14.73 1.02 5.03
C ASP A 41 -14.05 2.11 5.85
N VAL A 42 -14.00 3.30 5.28
CA VAL A 42 -13.34 4.47 5.83
C VAL A 42 -14.38 5.42 6.37
N VAL A 43 -14.29 5.76 7.65
CA VAL A 43 -15.14 6.77 8.27
C VAL A 43 -14.39 8.10 8.27
N LEU A 44 -14.85 9.08 7.49
CA LEU A 44 -14.31 10.44 7.46
C LEU A 44 -15.40 11.42 7.89
N GLY A 45 -15.38 11.84 9.16
CA GLY A 45 -16.48 12.60 9.75
C GLY A 45 -17.77 11.77 9.74
N ASP A 46 -18.83 12.30 9.14
CA ASP A 46 -20.15 11.66 9.08
C ASP A 46 -20.34 10.76 7.86
N ARG A 47 -19.28 10.52 7.07
CA ARG A 47 -19.37 9.76 5.82
C ARG A 47 -18.63 8.43 5.93
N VAL A 48 -19.23 7.40 5.36
CA VAL A 48 -18.60 6.09 5.16
C VAL A 48 -18.24 5.97 3.68
N ILE A 49 -16.95 5.76 3.40
CA ILE A 49 -16.39 5.66 2.04
C ILE A 49 -15.71 4.31 1.91
N ARG A 50 -16.01 3.57 0.84
CA ARG A 50 -15.31 2.32 0.56
C ARG A 50 -13.88 2.62 0.11
N ALA A 51 -12.88 2.03 0.76
CA ALA A 51 -11.47 2.31 0.46
C ALA A 51 -11.10 2.02 -1.01
N SER A 52 -11.70 0.99 -1.61
CA SER A 52 -11.53 0.65 -3.03
C SER A 52 -11.97 1.73 -4.02
N THR A 53 -12.67 2.76 -3.57
CA THR A 53 -13.13 3.87 -4.41
C THR A 53 -12.23 5.11 -4.36
N MET A 54 -11.20 5.09 -3.52
CA MET A 54 -10.22 6.16 -3.38
C MET A 54 -9.03 5.95 -4.32
N ASP A 55 -8.47 7.04 -4.80
CA ASP A 55 -7.25 7.01 -5.59
C ASP A 55 -6.04 6.95 -4.67
N VAL A 56 -5.23 5.88 -4.77
CA VAL A 56 -3.95 5.79 -4.05
C VAL A 56 -2.91 6.61 -4.80
N LEU A 57 -2.57 7.77 -4.25
CA LEU A 57 -1.63 8.72 -4.86
C LEU A 57 -0.17 8.33 -4.63
N HIS A 58 0.12 7.78 -3.45
CA HIS A 58 1.47 7.40 -3.07
C HIS A 58 1.47 6.28 -2.01
N ARG A 59 2.38 5.32 -2.15
CA ARG A 59 2.69 4.32 -1.14
C ARG A 59 4.12 4.58 -0.66
N TRP A 60 4.30 4.85 0.64
CA TRP A 60 5.64 4.95 1.21
C TRP A 60 6.25 3.56 1.36
N HIS A 61 7.58 3.50 1.49
CA HIS A 61 8.27 2.25 1.76
C HIS A 61 7.67 1.60 3.01
N THR A 62 7.27 0.34 2.84
CA THR A 62 6.51 -0.40 3.84
C THR A 62 7.44 -1.39 4.51
N HIS A 63 7.40 -1.42 5.85
CA HIS A 63 8.13 -2.40 6.63
C HIS A 63 7.14 -3.46 7.10
N VAL A 64 7.23 -4.67 6.54
CA VAL A 64 6.44 -5.83 6.95
C VAL A 64 7.39 -6.94 7.34
N LEU A 65 7.34 -7.33 8.61
CA LEU A 65 8.11 -8.46 9.12
C LEU A 65 7.17 -9.64 9.30
N GLY A 66 7.35 -10.69 8.51
CA GLY A 66 6.61 -11.93 8.63
C GLY A 66 7.06 -12.76 9.84
N ASN A 67 6.20 -13.62 10.34
CA ASN A 67 6.59 -14.69 11.28
C ASN A 67 6.83 -16.01 10.53
N ASN A 68 7.54 -16.94 11.16
CA ASN A 68 7.88 -18.26 10.59
C ASN A 68 6.67 -19.18 10.29
N ARG A 69 5.43 -18.68 10.43
CA ARG A 69 4.17 -19.40 10.20
C ARG A 69 3.27 -18.69 9.17
N GLY A 70 3.81 -17.76 8.38
CA GLY A 70 3.08 -17.05 7.32
C GLY A 70 2.16 -15.91 7.80
N GLY A 71 2.25 -15.56 9.09
CA GLY A 71 1.60 -14.37 9.67
C GLY A 71 2.48 -13.12 9.58
N VAL A 72 1.91 -11.96 9.91
CA VAL A 72 2.62 -10.67 9.97
C VAL A 72 2.92 -10.33 11.44
N ALA A 73 4.19 -10.21 11.80
CA ALA A 73 4.64 -9.88 13.16
C ALA A 73 4.69 -8.37 13.39
N GLU A 74 5.24 -7.63 12.43
CA GLU A 74 5.32 -6.17 12.45
C GLU A 74 4.91 -5.61 11.10
N MET A 75 4.24 -4.47 11.11
CA MET A 75 3.77 -3.81 9.90
C MET A 75 3.64 -2.32 10.15
N ASP A 76 4.31 -1.55 9.30
CA ASP A 76 4.15 -0.11 9.15
C ASP A 76 4.05 0.18 7.66
N ALA A 77 2.83 0.48 7.22
CA ALA A 77 2.54 0.89 5.85
C ALA A 77 1.77 2.20 5.87
N ASN A 78 2.25 3.18 5.11
CA ASN A 78 1.60 4.49 5.01
C ASN A 78 1.28 4.77 3.56
N TRP A 79 0.02 5.03 3.22
CA TRP A 79 -0.46 5.34 1.88
C TRP A 79 -1.21 6.67 1.87
N LEU A 80 -0.89 7.54 0.91
CA LEU A 80 -1.64 8.76 0.65
C LEU A 80 -2.74 8.47 -0.37
N CYS A 81 -3.96 8.78 0.00
CA CYS A 81 -5.15 8.56 -0.80
C CYS A 81 -5.87 9.88 -1.08
N ARG A 82 -6.68 9.88 -2.13
CA ARG A 82 -7.62 10.96 -2.45
C ARG A 82 -9.00 10.39 -2.65
N THR A 83 -9.99 10.97 -1.99
CA THR A 83 -11.40 10.64 -2.23
C THR A 83 -11.88 11.26 -3.54
N ARG A 84 -13.02 10.80 -4.06
CA ARG A 84 -13.60 11.34 -5.31
C ARG A 84 -13.99 12.82 -5.24
N ASP A 85 -14.33 13.31 -4.05
CA ASP A 85 -14.59 14.72 -3.78
C ASP A 85 -13.30 15.55 -3.56
N GLY A 86 -12.13 14.92 -3.69
CA GLY A 86 -10.84 15.60 -3.71
C GLY A 86 -10.16 15.74 -2.35
N GLN A 87 -10.76 15.22 -1.26
CA GLN A 87 -10.18 15.23 0.09
C GLN A 87 -8.98 14.28 0.17
N TYR A 88 -7.89 14.76 0.78
CA TYR A 88 -6.69 13.95 1.02
C TYR A 88 -6.84 13.16 2.32
N VAL A 89 -6.36 11.91 2.31
CA VAL A 89 -6.43 11.00 3.45
C VAL A 89 -5.10 10.27 3.55
N ILE A 90 -4.52 10.17 4.75
CA ILE A 90 -3.45 9.23 5.02
C ILE A 90 -4.03 7.95 5.62
N ALA A 91 -3.74 6.83 4.98
CA ALA A 91 -4.05 5.49 5.45
C ALA A 91 -2.79 4.89 6.07
N MET A 92 -2.90 4.36 7.28
CA MET A 92 -1.78 3.82 8.04
C MET A 92 -2.16 2.41 8.50
N ALA A 93 -1.47 1.40 7.99
CA ALA A 93 -1.60 0.03 8.46
C ALA A 93 -0.62 -0.21 9.60
N ILE A 94 -1.13 -0.67 10.75
CA ILE A 94 -0.30 -0.94 11.92
C ILE A 94 -0.49 -2.41 12.32
N GLY A 95 0.62 -3.14 12.42
CA GLY A 95 0.64 -4.52 12.91
C GLY A 95 0.40 -4.63 14.41
N ALA A 96 -0.17 -5.75 14.85
CA ALA A 96 -0.66 -5.95 16.21
C ALA A 96 0.39 -5.74 17.32
N SER A 97 1.70 -5.86 17.04
CA SER A 97 2.78 -5.55 17.98
C SER A 97 2.63 -4.16 18.64
N ALA A 98 2.21 -3.14 17.88
CA ALA A 98 1.99 -1.79 18.43
C ALA A 98 0.67 -1.64 19.22
N MET A 99 -0.30 -2.55 19.01
CA MET A 99 -1.60 -2.57 19.70
C MET A 99 -1.59 -3.47 20.95
N PHE A 100 -0.58 -4.33 21.12
CA PHE A 100 -0.45 -5.31 22.19
C PHE A 100 0.00 -4.77 23.56
N ARG A 101 -0.09 -3.45 23.81
CA ARG A 101 0.15 -2.93 25.17
C ARG A 101 -1.04 -3.10 26.12
N GLU A 102 -2.25 -3.41 25.65
CA GLU A 102 -3.43 -3.36 26.54
C GLU A 102 -4.30 -4.60 26.70
N ARG A 103 -4.19 -5.68 25.91
CA ARG A 103 -4.92 -6.94 26.20
C ARG A 103 -4.35 -8.11 25.41
N ALA A 104 -3.40 -8.82 26.01
CA ALA A 104 -2.92 -10.09 25.50
C ALA A 104 -3.96 -11.20 25.78
N THR A 105 -4.90 -11.38 24.87
CA THR A 105 -5.36 -12.74 24.51
C THR A 105 -4.76 -13.03 23.15
N VAL A 106 -3.45 -13.24 23.17
CA VAL A 106 -2.71 -13.73 22.00
C VAL A 106 -3.16 -15.17 21.82
N ASP A 107 -4.05 -15.43 20.88
CA ASP A 107 -4.06 -16.74 20.25
C ASP A 107 -2.77 -16.83 19.43
N TRP A 108 -1.79 -17.56 19.96
CA TRP A 108 -0.45 -17.79 19.36
C TRP A 108 -0.51 -18.56 18.01
N GLN A 109 -1.70 -18.65 17.40
CA GLN A 109 -2.03 -19.29 16.13
C GLN A 109 -2.79 -18.37 15.16
N GLY A 110 -3.23 -17.17 15.57
CA GLY A 110 -4.10 -16.31 14.78
C GLY A 110 -3.37 -15.57 13.65
N LYS A 111 -3.92 -15.62 12.43
CA LYS A 111 -3.56 -14.70 11.35
C LYS A 111 -3.73 -13.27 11.86
N VAL A 112 -2.67 -12.46 11.86
CA VAL A 112 -2.76 -11.06 12.26
C VAL A 112 -3.63 -10.33 11.22
N GLU A 113 -4.78 -9.86 11.67
CA GLU A 113 -5.68 -9.03 10.87
C GLU A 113 -5.02 -7.67 10.61
N ILE A 114 -4.93 -7.28 9.34
CA ILE A 114 -4.37 -5.98 8.96
C ILE A 114 -5.44 -4.93 9.18
N ARG A 115 -5.21 -4.03 10.14
CA ARG A 115 -6.10 -2.90 10.43
C ARG A 115 -5.52 -1.60 9.90
N TRP A 116 -6.35 -0.88 9.16
CA TRP A 116 -6.04 0.45 8.65
C TRP A 116 -6.63 1.54 9.54
N THR A 117 -5.82 2.56 9.82
CA THR A 117 -6.24 3.80 10.45
C THR A 117 -6.22 4.91 9.41
N TRP A 118 -7.24 5.75 9.42
CA TRP A 118 -7.47 6.76 8.40
C TRP A 118 -7.46 8.14 9.04
N ARG A 119 -6.72 9.08 8.46
CA ARG A 119 -6.73 10.47 8.93
C ARG A 119 -6.92 11.42 7.76
N PRO A 120 -7.94 12.30 7.81
CA PRO A 120 -8.09 13.34 6.81
C PRO A 120 -6.93 14.32 6.89
N LEU A 121 -6.52 14.85 5.75
CA LEU A 121 -5.45 15.82 5.61
C LEU A 121 -5.95 17.04 4.84
N THR A 122 -5.41 18.21 5.19
CA THR A 122 -5.49 19.38 4.30
C THR A 122 -4.53 19.19 3.13
N GLU A 123 -4.75 19.93 2.05
CA GLU A 123 -3.87 19.91 0.89
C GLU A 123 -2.45 20.36 1.25
N GLU A 124 -2.30 21.38 2.09
CA GLU A 124 -1.00 21.86 2.56
C GLU A 124 -0.24 20.77 3.30
N ARG A 125 -0.95 19.96 4.12
CA ARG A 125 -0.33 18.86 4.83
C ARG A 125 0.06 17.73 3.88
N ALA A 126 -0.75 17.42 2.88
CA ALA A 126 -0.41 16.45 1.84
C ALA A 126 0.81 16.90 1.01
N ARG A 127 0.90 18.19 0.68
CA ARG A 127 2.06 18.81 0.02
C ARG A 127 3.33 18.68 0.87
N GLN A 128 3.25 18.96 2.16
CA GLN A 128 4.37 18.79 3.08
C GLN A 128 4.88 17.34 3.14
N LEU A 129 3.97 16.37 3.20
CA LEU A 129 4.33 14.95 3.21
C LEU A 129 5.03 14.51 1.92
N LEU A 130 4.59 15.04 0.77
CA LEU A 130 5.19 14.73 -0.53
C LEU A 130 6.40 15.59 -0.90
N ALA A 131 6.76 16.60 -0.09
CA ALA A 131 7.89 17.48 -0.39
C ALA A 131 9.22 16.73 -0.49
N ALA A 132 9.38 15.66 0.29
CA ALA A 132 10.54 14.76 0.24
C ALA A 132 10.56 13.85 -1.00
N THR A 133 9.48 13.81 -1.80
CA THR A 133 9.32 12.94 -2.97
C THR A 133 8.92 13.76 -4.21
N PRO A 134 9.87 14.51 -4.83
CA PRO A 134 9.55 15.50 -5.86
C PRO A 134 8.88 14.97 -7.14
N SER A 135 9.10 13.70 -7.48
CA SER A 135 8.45 13.05 -8.63
C SER A 135 6.95 12.85 -8.39
N VAL A 136 6.60 12.34 -7.21
CA VAL A 136 5.21 12.14 -6.79
C VAL A 136 4.54 13.48 -6.56
N TYR A 137 5.23 14.44 -5.94
CA TYR A 137 4.72 15.79 -5.77
C TYR A 137 4.28 16.40 -7.11
N ARG A 138 5.14 16.35 -8.15
CA ARG A 138 4.77 16.86 -9.49
C ARG A 138 3.57 16.13 -10.08
N LYS A 139 3.51 14.81 -9.93
CA LYS A 139 2.37 14.02 -10.42
C LYS A 139 1.05 14.43 -9.76
N VAL A 140 1.07 14.75 -8.47
CA VAL A 140 -0.14 15.06 -7.69
C VAL A 140 -0.53 16.55 -7.77
N PHE A 141 0.46 17.45 -7.79
CA PHE A 141 0.24 18.90 -7.62
C PHE A 141 0.80 19.78 -8.74
N GLY A 142 1.40 19.22 -9.79
CA GLY A 142 1.94 19.96 -10.93
C GLY A 142 3.41 20.35 -10.77
N GLU A 143 3.72 21.34 -9.92
CA GLU A 143 5.08 21.90 -9.76
C GLU A 143 5.69 21.60 -8.40
N ALA A 144 6.88 20.98 -8.35
CA ALA A 144 7.56 20.68 -7.09
C ALA A 144 8.03 21.94 -6.37
N PRO A 145 8.03 21.96 -5.02
CA PRO A 145 8.55 23.10 -4.27
C PRO A 145 10.05 23.28 -4.56
N ALA A 146 10.50 24.52 -4.65
CA ALA A 146 11.92 24.84 -4.82
C ALA A 146 12.73 24.16 -3.71
N ARG A 147 13.73 23.35 -4.07
CA ARG A 147 14.64 22.73 -3.10
C ARG A 147 15.40 23.84 -2.38
N ARG A 148 15.04 24.11 -1.13
CA ARG A 148 15.92 24.86 -0.22
C ARG A 148 16.96 23.88 0.28
N TYR A 149 18.15 23.97 -0.31
CA TYR A 149 19.37 23.36 0.24
C TYR A 149 19.92 24.23 1.35
#